data_AF-A0A8J7X9X5-F1
#
_entry.id   AF-A0A8J7X9X5-F1
#
_cell.length_a   1.000
_cell.length_b   1.000
_cell.length_c   1.000
_cell.angle_alpha   90.00
_cell.angle_beta   90.00
_cell.angle_gamma   90.00
#
_symmetry.space_group_name_H-M   'P 1'
#
loop_
_entity.id
_entity.type
_entity.pdbx_description
1 polymer ?
#
loop_
_entity_poly.entity_id
_entity_poly.type
_entity_poly.pdbx_seq_one_letter_code
_entity_poly.pdbx_strand_id
1 'polypeptide(L)'
;MKVCLYLELESKLRGSGIGAAIKNQRKSLELNDVEYTSNLEGEFDILHTNSIGLNSLRVAREMKKKGKKVVMHAHTTADDFRNSYRFSNVIAPFL
;
A
#
# COMPACT_ATOMS: atom_id res chain seq x y z
N MET A 1 -14.37 -4.02 12.94
CA MET A 1 -13.90 -3.38 11.69
C MET A 1 -12.62 -4.05 11.28
N LYS A 2 -12.51 -4.50 10.03
CA LYS A 2 -11.36 -5.26 9.53
C LYS A 2 -10.72 -4.59 8.32
N VAL A 3 -9.39 -4.42 8.37
CA VAL A 3 -8.62 -3.72 7.33
C VAL A 3 -7.84 -4.73 6.47
N CYS A 4 -8.04 -4.72 5.16
CA CYS A 4 -7.19 -5.44 4.23
C CYS A 4 -5.99 -4.57 3.85
N LEU A 5 -4.79 -5.00 4.23
CA LEU A 5 -3.54 -4.36 3.83
C LEU A 5 -3.03 -5.01 2.55
N TYR A 6 -2.88 -4.21 1.50
CA TYR A 6 -2.35 -4.66 0.23
C TYR A 6 -1.07 -3.88 -0.12
N LEU A 7 0.02 -4.60 -0.36
CA LEU A 7 1.22 -4.04 -0.95
C LEU A 7 1.54 -4.76 -2.25
N GLU A 8 1.48 -4.02 -3.35
CA GLU A 8 1.95 -4.51 -4.64
C GLU A 8 3.46 -4.81 -4.58
N LEU A 9 3.85 -5.99 -5.07
CA LEU A 9 5.23 -6.50 -5.01
C LEU A 9 5.80 -6.62 -3.59
N GLU A 10 4.97 -6.94 -2.59
CA GLU A 10 5.39 -7.05 -1.18
C GLU A 10 6.67 -7.88 -0.97
N SER A 11 6.81 -9.02 -1.66
CA SER A 11 8.00 -9.88 -1.56
C SER A 11 9.30 -9.16 -1.95
N LYS A 12 9.25 -8.24 -2.91
CA LYS A 12 10.41 -7.45 -3.38
C LYS A 12 10.69 -6.24 -2.47
N LEU A 13 9.66 -5.70 -1.83
CA LEU A 13 9.76 -4.49 -1.00
C LEU A 13 9.91 -4.78 0.50
N ARG A 14 9.84 -6.05 0.93
CA ARG A 14 9.91 -6.44 2.35
C ARG A 14 11.19 -5.99 3.06
N GLY A 15 12.30 -5.91 2.33
CA GLY A 15 13.60 -5.45 2.84
C GLY A 15 13.83 -3.94 2.77
N SER A 16 12.89 -3.17 2.22
CA SER A 16 13.04 -1.72 2.06
C SER A 16 12.40 -0.93 3.21
N GLY A 17 12.55 0.39 3.18
CA GLY A 17 11.87 1.31 4.11
C GLY A 17 10.34 1.18 4.05
N ILE A 18 9.77 0.87 2.89
CA ILE A 18 8.33 0.60 2.72
C ILE A 18 7.93 -0.65 3.51
N GLY A 19 8.73 -1.72 3.43
CA GLY A 19 8.51 -2.95 4.20
C GLY A 19 8.56 -2.70 5.71
N ALA A 20 9.48 -1.86 6.18
CA ALA A 20 9.54 -1.44 7.58
C ALA A 20 8.30 -0.62 8.00
N ALA A 21 7.86 0.32 7.17
CA ALA A 21 6.66 1.13 7.42
C ALA A 21 5.40 0.26 7.56
N ILE A 22 5.23 -0.76 6.70
CA ILE A 22 4.08 -1.67 6.77
C ILE A 22 4.14 -2.58 8.00
N LYS A 23 5.33 -3.03 8.41
CA LYS A 23 5.48 -3.75 9.69
C LYS A 23 5.02 -2.89 10.87
N ASN A 24 5.41 -1.62 10.89
CA ASN A 24 4.98 -0.67 11.91
C ASN A 24 3.47 -0.40 11.84
N GLN A 25 2.90 -0.31 10.63
CA GLN A 25 1.46 -0.18 10.42
C GLN A 25 0.70 -1.39 10.99
N ARG A 26 1.11 -2.62 10.66
CA ARG A 26 0.55 -3.85 11.21
C ARG A 26 0.62 -3.86 12.74
N LYS A 27 1.79 -3.52 13.29
CA LYS A 27 1.97 -3.43 14.75
C LYS A 27 1.06 -2.40 15.40
N SER A 28 0.87 -1.24 14.75
CA SER A 28 -0.05 -0.21 15.23
C SER A 28 -1.49 -0.69 15.24
N LEU A 29 -1.93 -1.46 14.25
CA LEU A 29 -3.28 -2.03 14.22
C LEU A 29 -3.48 -3.04 15.37
N GLU A 30 -2.50 -3.90 15.60
CA GLU A 30 -2.51 -4.85 16.73
C GLU A 30 -2.60 -4.15 18.08
N LEU A 31 -1.82 -3.08 18.29
CA LEU A 31 -1.82 -2.31 19.54
C LEU A 31 -3.14 -1.56 19.81
N ASN A 32 -4.00 -1.41 18.79
CA ASN A 32 -5.29 -0.75 18.91
C ASN A 32 -6.46 -1.72 18.72
N ASP A 33 -6.21 -3.03 18.81
CA ASP A 33 -7.21 -4.09 18.66
C ASP A 33 -8.01 -4.00 17.34
N VAL A 34 -7.36 -3.56 16.26
CA VAL A 34 -7.95 -3.49 14.92
C VAL A 34 -7.54 -4.73 14.12
N GLU A 35 -8.52 -5.55 13.76
CA GLU A 35 -8.30 -6.70 12.91
C GLU A 35 -7.78 -6.30 11.52
N TYR A 36 -6.81 -7.06 11.01
CA TYR A 36 -6.33 -6.89 9.65
C TYR A 36 -6.12 -8.21 8.94
N THR A 37 -6.08 -8.15 7.60
CA THR A 37 -5.82 -9.30 6.73
C THR A 37 -4.98 -8.87 5.53
N SER A 38 -4.27 -9.80 4.91
CA SER A 38 -3.65 -9.62 3.59
C SER A 38 -4.41 -10.36 2.48
N ASN A 39 -5.51 -11.04 2.82
CA ASN A 39 -6.33 -11.78 1.86
C ASN A 39 -7.37 -10.87 1.21
N LEU A 40 -7.19 -10.55 -0.08
CA LEU A 40 -8.11 -9.74 -0.88
C LEU A 40 -9.44 -10.43 -1.20
N GLU A 41 -9.50 -11.76 -1.10
CA GLU A 41 -10.72 -12.54 -1.33
C GLU A 41 -11.52 -12.75 -0.04
N GLY A 42 -10.92 -12.44 1.12
CA GLY A 42 -11.56 -12.59 2.42
C GLY A 42 -12.55 -11.46 2.73
N GLU A 43 -13.23 -11.60 3.86
CA GLU A 43 -14.09 -10.55 4.40
C GLU A 43 -13.27 -9.46 5.11
N PHE A 44 -13.51 -8.21 4.71
CA PHE A 44 -12.97 -7.00 5.31
C PHE A 44 -13.83 -5.77 4.97
N ASP A 45 -13.67 -4.68 5.71
CA ASP A 45 -14.46 -3.45 5.56
C ASP A 45 -13.73 -2.38 4.75
N ILE A 46 -12.41 -2.30 4.93
CA ILE A 46 -11.54 -1.27 4.36
C ILE A 46 -10.40 -1.93 3.60
N LEU A 47 -10.17 -1.53 2.35
CA LEU A 47 -8.93 -1.81 1.64
C LEU A 47 -7.96 -0.65 1.88
N HIS A 48 -6.74 -0.95 2.32
CA HIS A 48 -5.64 -0.01 2.42
C HIS A 48 -4.50 -0.46 1.52
N THR A 49 -4.28 0.24 0.40
CA THR A 49 -3.16 -0.05 -0.50
C THR A 49 -1.94 0.76 -0.08
N ASN A 50 -0.82 0.10 0.18
CA ASN A 50 0.47 0.71 0.57
C ASN A 50 1.36 1.03 -0.66
N SER A 51 0.75 1.17 -1.84
CA SER A 51 1.42 1.61 -3.06
C SER A 51 0.37 2.13 -4.06
N ILE A 52 0.81 2.96 -5.00
CA ILE A 52 -0.01 3.48 -6.11
C ILE A 52 0.47 2.85 -7.43
N GLY A 53 0.67 1.53 -7.44
CA GLY A 53 0.96 0.80 -8.67
C GLY A 53 -0.29 0.49 -9.51
N LEU A 54 -0.07 -0.04 -10.71
CA LEU A 54 -1.15 -0.41 -11.64
C LEU A 54 -2.11 -1.46 -11.04
N ASN A 55 -1.58 -2.48 -10.35
CA ASN A 55 -2.44 -3.47 -9.70
C ASN A 55 -3.15 -2.88 -8.49
N SER A 56 -2.46 -2.02 -7.71
CA SER A 56 -3.06 -1.30 -6.58
C SER A 56 -4.26 -0.46 -7.02
N LEU A 57 -4.13 0.27 -8.13
CA LEU A 57 -5.23 1.02 -8.74
C LEU A 57 -6.37 0.12 -9.22
N ARG A 58 -6.06 -1.02 -9.85
CA ARG A 58 -7.07 -1.98 -10.29
C ARG A 58 -7.86 -2.53 -9.10
N VAL A 59 -7.17 -3.04 -8.08
CA VAL A 59 -7.78 -3.61 -6.86
C VAL A 59 -8.59 -2.54 -6.12
N ALA A 60 -8.06 -1.32 -6.00
CA ALA A 60 -8.78 -0.19 -5.41
C ALA A 60 -10.12 0.09 -6.13
N ARG A 61 -10.12 0.14 -7.47
CA ARG A 61 -11.33 0.34 -8.26
C ARG A 61 -12.32 -0.81 -8.10
N GLU A 62 -11.84 -2.05 -8.12
CA GLU A 62 -12.68 -3.25 -7.94
C GLU A 62 -13.34 -3.27 -6.56
N MET A 63 -12.59 -3.00 -5.49
CA MET A 63 -13.13 -2.99 -4.13
C MET A 63 -14.09 -1.83 -3.91
N LYS A 64 -13.80 -0.66 -4.51
CA LYS A 64 -14.74 0.47 -4.51
C LYS A 64 -16.06 0.12 -5.21
N LYS A 65 -16.02 -0.59 -6.35
CA LYS A 65 -17.22 -1.09 -7.03
C LYS A 65 -18.01 -2.08 -6.17
N LYS A 66 -17.33 -2.86 -5.32
CA LYS A 66 -17.95 -3.76 -4.32
C LYS A 66 -18.44 -3.02 -3.05
N GLY A 67 -18.42 -1.69 -3.03
CA GLY A 67 -18.89 -0.89 -1.90
C GLY A 67 -17.93 -0.83 -0.71
N LYS A 68 -16.70 -1.34 -0.83
CA LYS A 68 -15.69 -1.26 0.23
C LYS A 68 -15.12 0.16 0.31
N LYS A 69 -14.75 0.59 1.53
CA LYS A 69 -13.98 1.82 1.72
C LYS A 69 -12.54 1.57 1.26
N VAL A 70 -11.93 2.55 0.60
CA VAL A 70 -10.58 2.40 0.04
C VAL A 70 -9.70 3.56 0.50
N VAL A 71 -8.53 3.23 1.03
CA VAL A 71 -7.44 4.13 1.38
C VAL A 71 -6.26 3.80 0.48
N MET A 72 -5.75 4.80 -0.25
CA MET A 72 -4.54 4.66 -1.05
C MET A 72 -3.41 5.46 -0.41
N HIS A 73 -2.31 4.79 -0.12
CA HIS A 73 -1.16 5.36 0.57
C HIS A 73 0.04 5.37 -0.38
N ALA A 74 0.57 6.57 -0.65
CA ALA A 74 1.83 6.76 -1.35
C ALA A 74 2.98 6.85 -0.36
N HIS A 75 3.99 5.99 -0.50
CA HIS A 75 5.23 6.12 0.30
C HIS A 75 6.27 7.04 -0.35
N THR A 76 6.08 7.39 -1.62
CA THR A 76 7.00 8.22 -2.41
C THR A 76 6.19 9.04 -3.40
N THR A 77 6.58 10.30 -3.57
CA THR A 77 6.11 11.13 -4.69
C THR A 77 7.21 11.26 -5.73
N ALA A 78 6.85 11.68 -6.95
CA ALA A 78 7.82 12.00 -8.00
C ALA A 78 8.83 13.08 -7.55
N ASP A 79 8.38 14.04 -6.74
CA ASP A 79 9.22 15.13 -6.25
C ASP A 79 10.20 14.65 -5.17
N ASP A 80 9.77 13.79 -4.25
CA ASP A 80 10.65 13.20 -3.23
C ASP A 80 11.68 12.25 -3.85
N PHE A 81 11.29 11.54 -4.91
CA PHE A 81 12.19 10.58 -5.56
C PHE A 81 13.27 11.25 -6.40
N ARG A 82 12.97 12.42 -6.98
CA ARG A 82 13.89 13.17 -7.84
C ARG A 82 15.20 13.49 -7.10
N ASN A 83 16.31 13.40 -7.81
CA ASN A 83 17.66 13.68 -7.32
C ASN A 83 18.15 12.80 -6.16
N SER A 84 17.42 11.74 -5.78
CA SER A 84 17.81 10.86 -4.67
C SER A 84 18.84 9.81 -5.08
N TYR A 85 18.75 9.28 -6.30
CA TYR A 85 19.60 8.17 -6.79
C TYR A 85 20.02 8.37 -8.24
N ARG A 86 21.04 7.63 -8.70
CA ARG A 86 21.36 7.54 -10.13
C ARG A 86 20.12 7.06 -10.90
N PHE A 87 19.81 7.75 -12.00
CA PHE A 87 18.60 7.55 -12.82
C PHE A 87 17.25 7.90 -12.16
N SER A 88 17.23 8.42 -10.92
CA SER A 88 15.98 8.80 -10.25
C SER A 88 15.13 9.78 -11.07
N ASN A 89 15.77 10.76 -11.71
CA ASN A 89 15.09 11.76 -12.54
C ASN A 89 14.44 11.18 -13.81
N VAL A 90 14.93 10.05 -14.31
CA VAL A 90 14.33 9.37 -15.48
C VAL A 90 13.07 8.61 -15.06
N ILE A 91 13.06 8.05 -13.86
CA ILE A 91 11.95 7.26 -13.32
C ILE A 91 10.88 8.15 -12.67
N ALA A 92 11.27 9.28 -12.06
CA ALA A 92 10.37 10.16 -11.31
C ALA A 92 9.07 10.55 -12.05
N PRO A 93 9.05 10.85 -13.37
CA PRO A 93 7.80 11.18 -14.08
C PRO A 93 6.79 10.02 -14.17
N PHE A 94 7.21 8.79 -13.86
CA PHE A 94 6.39 7.57 -13.94
C PHE A 94 5.96 7.05 -12.55
N LEU A 95 6.35 7.72 -11.47
CA LEU A 95 5.90 7.45 -10.09
C LEU A 95 4.69 8.32 -9.76
#